data_AF-A0A2K8VEB7-F1
#
_entry.id   AF-A0A2K8VEB7-F1
#
_cell.length_a   1.000
_cell.length_b   1.000
_cell.length_c   1.000
_cell.angle_alpha   90.00
_cell.angle_beta   90.00
_cell.angle_gamma   90.00
#
_symmetry.space_group_name_H-M   'P 1'
#
loop_
_entity.id
_entity.type
_entity.pdbx_description
1 polymer ?
#
loop_
_entity_poly.entity_id
_entity_poly.type
_entity_poly.pdbx_seq_one_letter_code
_entity_poly.pdbx_strand_id
1 'polypeptide(L)'
;MIQNNSNFEILQNEIQKMINYTSKKSTKNKRKSFYIYISVAISSALITFLVAIGDDFPVWKETLKMSTLFFSALSTILAAWDGFYNHKELWVIYGETRHYLKELYLKTRLASESDKNNPEYINKLHKEYQSIVSKGNFKWKELRMDDND
;
A
#
# COMPACT_ATOMS: atom_id res chain seq x y z
N MET A 1 -13.86 -36.88 -8.21
CA MET A 1 -14.66 -36.51 -7.03
C MET A 1 -14.64 -34.99 -6.94
N ILE A 2 -15.78 -34.32 -7.12
CA ILE A 2 -15.89 -32.89 -6.87
C ILE A 2 -15.95 -32.72 -5.36
N GLN A 3 -14.90 -32.15 -4.77
CA GLN A 3 -14.82 -31.91 -3.33
C GLN A 3 -15.83 -30.81 -3.00
N ASN A 4 -16.98 -31.20 -2.43
CA ASN A 4 -18.04 -30.28 -2.05
C ASN A 4 -17.62 -29.62 -0.73
N ASN A 5 -16.82 -28.56 -0.81
CA ASN A 5 -16.31 -27.85 0.36
C ASN A 5 -17.47 -27.25 1.17
N SER A 6 -17.37 -27.29 2.49
CA SER A 6 -18.37 -26.67 3.36
C SER A 6 -18.39 -25.15 3.19
N ASN A 7 -19.54 -24.50 3.46
CA ASN A 7 -19.63 -23.02 3.46
C ASN A 7 -18.57 -22.37 4.36
N PHE A 8 -18.21 -23.03 5.45
CA PHE A 8 -17.15 -22.61 6.35
C PHE A 8 -15.77 -22.61 5.67
N GLU A 9 -15.42 -23.71 4.99
CA GLU A 9 -14.14 -23.83 4.25
C GLU A 9 -14.05 -22.81 3.11
N ILE A 10 -15.17 -22.55 2.42
CA ILE A 10 -15.23 -21.51 1.38
C ILE A 10 -14.90 -20.15 1.99
N LEU A 11 -15.58 -19.77 3.08
CA LEU A 11 -15.33 -18.50 3.76
C LEU A 11 -13.89 -18.38 4.26
N GLN A 12 -13.36 -19.44 4.89
CA GLN A 12 -11.99 -19.48 5.37
C GLN A 12 -10.98 -19.29 4.23
N ASN A 13 -11.23 -19.92 3.07
CA ASN A 13 -10.38 -19.75 1.89
C ASN A 13 -10.46 -18.34 1.31
N GLU A 14 -11.64 -17.72 1.28
CA GLU A 14 -11.79 -16.32 0.83
C GLU A 14 -11.07 -15.34 1.75
N ILE A 15 -11.15 -15.53 3.08
CA ILE A 15 -10.37 -14.75 4.05
C ILE A 15 -8.87 -14.89 3.75
N GLN A 16 -8.37 -16.12 3.56
CA GLN A 16 -6.96 -16.37 3.26
C GLN A 16 -6.52 -15.74 1.93
N LYS A 17 -7.34 -15.82 0.88
CA LYS A 17 -7.08 -15.15 -0.40
C LYS A 17 -6.97 -13.64 -0.22
N MET A 18 -7.87 -13.05 0.57
CA MET A 18 -7.86 -11.61 0.83
C MET A 18 -6.65 -11.17 1.69
N ILE A 19 -6.21 -11.98 2.65
CA ILE A 19 -4.94 -11.76 3.38
C ILE A 19 -3.75 -11.71 2.41
N ASN A 20 -3.70 -12.65 1.46
CA ASN A 20 -2.62 -12.70 0.47
C ASN A 20 -2.67 -11.50 -0.48
N TYR A 21 -3.87 -11.12 -0.94
CA TYR A 21 -4.08 -9.95 -1.78
C TYR A 21 -3.61 -8.65 -1.08
N THR A 22 -4.11 -8.40 0.13
CA THR A 22 -3.76 -7.21 0.92
C THR A 22 -2.27 -7.20 1.25
N SER A 23 -1.66 -8.35 1.55
CA SER A 23 -0.21 -8.46 1.75
C SER A 23 0.59 -8.05 0.50
N LYS A 24 0.22 -8.56 -0.68
CA LYS A 24 0.90 -8.22 -1.94
C LYS A 24 0.78 -6.74 -2.26
N LYS A 25 -0.42 -6.16 -2.09
CA LYS A 25 -0.66 -4.72 -2.31
C LYS A 25 0.11 -3.84 -1.34
N SER A 26 0.07 -4.17 -0.05
CA SER A 26 0.80 -3.48 1.02
C SER A 26 2.31 -3.43 0.71
N THR A 27 2.94 -4.57 0.39
CA THR A 27 4.37 -4.63 0.06
C THR A 27 4.72 -3.86 -1.22
N LYS A 28 3.88 -3.93 -2.27
CA LYS A 28 4.12 -3.19 -3.52
C LYS A 28 4.10 -1.68 -3.29
N ASN A 29 3.12 -1.20 -2.53
CA ASN A 29 2.99 0.22 -2.20
C ASN A 29 4.12 0.69 -1.28
N LYS A 30 4.53 -0.13 -0.29
CA LYS A 30 5.70 0.17 0.57
C LYS A 30 6.96 0.39 -0.27
N ARG A 31 7.24 -0.52 -1.21
CA ARG A 31 8.42 -0.42 -2.09
C ARG A 31 8.36 0.85 -2.94
N LYS A 32 7.22 1.12 -3.57
CA LYS A 32 7.05 2.33 -4.41
C LYS A 32 7.26 3.63 -3.62
N SER A 33 6.60 3.76 -2.47
CA SER A 33 6.76 4.94 -1.60
C SER A 33 8.23 5.11 -1.17
N PHE A 34 8.90 4.02 -0.80
CA PHE A 34 10.32 4.07 -0.46
C PHE A 34 11.21 4.51 -1.62
N TYR A 35 10.98 3.99 -2.84
CA TYR A 35 11.75 4.37 -4.02
C TYR A 35 11.55 5.83 -4.42
N ILE A 36 10.33 6.37 -4.26
CA ILE A 36 10.09 7.78 -4.55
C ILE A 36 10.81 8.65 -3.50
N TYR A 37 10.62 8.34 -2.22
CA TYR A 37 11.29 9.04 -1.12
C TYR A 37 12.81 9.10 -1.30
N ILE A 38 13.45 7.94 -1.59
CA ILE A 38 14.91 7.90 -1.76
C ILE A 38 15.37 8.64 -3.03
N SER A 39 14.58 8.60 -4.12
CA SER A 39 14.92 9.31 -5.35
C SER A 39 14.88 10.83 -5.17
N VAL A 40 13.88 11.33 -4.42
CA VAL A 40 13.79 12.76 -4.06
C VAL A 40 14.95 13.17 -3.16
N ALA A 41 15.28 12.35 -2.16
CA ALA A 41 16.39 12.63 -1.25
C ALA A 41 17.75 12.67 -1.98
N ILE A 42 18.02 11.69 -2.86
CA ILE A 42 19.23 11.66 -3.68
C ILE A 42 19.29 12.87 -4.62
N SER A 43 18.19 13.20 -5.29
CA SER A 43 18.12 14.36 -6.19
C SER A 43 18.41 15.66 -5.43
N SER A 44 17.86 15.82 -4.22
CA SER A 44 18.10 16.98 -3.36
C SER A 44 19.57 17.08 -2.92
N ALA A 45 20.18 15.96 -2.57
CA ALA A 45 21.61 15.91 -2.23
C ALA A 45 22.49 16.26 -3.44
N LEU A 46 22.16 15.74 -4.63
CA LEU A 46 22.86 16.05 -5.87
C LEU A 46 22.74 17.53 -6.23
N ILE A 47 21.56 18.13 -6.14
CA ILE A 47 21.37 19.58 -6.32
C ILE A 47 22.30 20.36 -5.40
N THR A 48 22.31 20.02 -4.10
CA THR A 48 23.17 20.70 -3.11
C THR A 48 24.65 20.60 -3.50
N PHE A 49 25.12 19.41 -3.88
CA PHE A 49 26.49 19.19 -4.29
C PHE A 49 26.85 19.97 -5.56
N LEU A 50 26.00 19.89 -6.61
CA LEU A 50 26.22 20.54 -7.89
C LEU A 50 26.24 22.08 -7.77
N VAL A 51 25.39 22.64 -6.91
CA VAL A 51 25.38 24.07 -6.60
C VAL A 51 26.67 24.46 -5.88
N ALA A 52 27.10 23.68 -4.88
CA ALA A 52 28.29 23.99 -4.09
C ALA A 52 29.58 24.03 -4.94
N ILE A 53 29.75 23.08 -5.87
CA ILE A 53 30.95 23.02 -6.73
C ILE A 53 30.84 23.83 -8.02
N GLY A 54 29.67 24.43 -8.29
CA GLY A 54 29.34 25.02 -9.59
C GLY A 54 30.25 26.17 -10.01
N ASP A 55 30.75 26.94 -9.04
CA ASP A 55 31.62 28.10 -9.29
C ASP A 55 33.12 27.74 -9.25
N ASP A 56 33.49 26.60 -8.67
CA ASP A 56 34.89 26.13 -8.58
C ASP A 56 35.42 25.57 -9.92
N PHE A 57 34.51 25.21 -10.84
CA PHE A 57 34.85 24.62 -12.15
C PHE A 57 34.26 25.42 -13.32
N PRO A 58 34.89 26.54 -13.74
CA PRO A 58 34.36 27.45 -14.76
C PRO A 58 34.07 26.78 -16.10
N VAL A 59 34.90 25.81 -16.51
CA VAL A 59 34.77 25.07 -17.77
C VAL A 59 33.50 24.21 -17.82
N TRP A 60 33.02 23.75 -16.65
CA TRP A 60 31.87 22.84 -16.54
C TRP A 60 30.61 23.55 -16.01
N LYS A 61 30.67 24.85 -15.76
CA LYS A 61 29.62 25.63 -15.10
C LYS A 61 28.24 25.48 -15.75
N GLU A 62 28.17 25.56 -17.08
CA GLU A 62 26.91 25.41 -17.81
C GLU A 62 26.32 24.00 -17.66
N THR A 63 27.16 22.97 -17.77
CA THR A 63 26.74 21.57 -17.59
C THR A 63 26.22 21.32 -16.18
N LEU A 64 26.93 21.79 -15.15
CA LEU A 64 26.53 21.66 -13.75
C LEU A 64 25.19 22.37 -13.47
N LYS A 65 24.98 23.56 -14.07
CA LYS A 65 23.71 24.29 -14.00
C LYS A 65 22.56 23.51 -14.65
N MET A 66 22.76 22.96 -15.84
CA MET A 66 21.76 22.14 -16.52
C MET A 66 21.41 20.88 -15.70
N SER A 67 22.41 20.19 -15.13
CA SER A 67 22.18 19.05 -14.26
C SER A 67 21.39 19.42 -13.01
N THR A 68 21.71 20.55 -12.39
CA THR A 68 20.98 21.07 -11.22
C THR A 68 19.51 21.30 -11.55
N LEU A 69 19.23 21.96 -12.68
CA LEU A 69 17.86 22.19 -13.15
C LEU A 69 17.13 20.88 -13.43
N PHE A 70 17.80 19.91 -14.05
CA PHE A 70 17.24 18.59 -14.30
C PHE A 70 16.82 17.89 -13.01
N PHE A 71 17.71 17.79 -12.01
CA PHE A 71 17.38 17.15 -10.73
C PHE A 71 16.32 17.91 -9.95
N SER A 72 16.29 19.24 -10.05
CA SER A 72 15.23 20.06 -9.45
C SER A 72 13.87 19.75 -10.07
N ALA A 73 13.77 19.74 -11.41
CA ALA A 73 12.54 19.41 -12.11
C ALA A 73 12.10 17.96 -11.83
N LEU A 74 13.04 17.01 -11.83
CA LEU A 74 12.78 15.61 -11.50
C LEU A 74 12.23 15.45 -10.08
N SER A 75 12.80 16.15 -9.10
CA SER A 75 12.33 16.13 -7.71
C SER A 75 10.89 16.62 -7.61
N THR A 76 10.54 17.70 -8.30
CA THR A 76 9.17 18.22 -8.36
C THR A 76 8.19 17.21 -8.97
N ILE A 77 8.56 16.58 -10.09
CA ILE A 77 7.72 15.56 -10.74
C ILE A 77 7.51 14.36 -9.81
N LEU A 78 8.57 13.89 -9.14
CA LEU A 78 8.48 12.76 -8.21
C LEU A 78 7.63 13.10 -6.99
N ALA A 79 7.73 14.32 -6.45
CA ALA A 79 6.90 14.77 -5.34
C ALA A 79 5.42 14.85 -5.73
N ALA A 80 5.10 15.44 -6.89
CA ALA A 80 3.74 15.48 -7.41
C ALA A 80 3.18 14.07 -7.67
N TRP A 81 4.01 13.16 -8.19
CA TRP A 81 3.65 11.77 -8.40
C TRP A 81 3.37 11.04 -7.07
N ASP A 82 4.18 11.25 -6.04
CA ASP A 82 3.94 10.67 -4.71
C ASP A 82 2.62 11.17 -4.12
N GLY A 83 2.36 12.48 -4.24
CA GLY A 83 1.10 13.08 -3.81
C GLY A 83 -0.11 12.44 -4.50
N PHE A 84 -0.10 12.37 -5.83
CA PHE A 84 -1.23 11.83 -6.61
C PHE A 84 -1.53 10.34 -6.34
N TYR A 85 -0.52 9.52 -6.08
CA TYR A 85 -0.73 8.08 -5.84
C TYR A 85 -0.83 7.71 -4.37
N ASN A 86 -0.32 8.56 -3.48
CA ASN A 86 -0.28 8.41 -2.04
C ASN A 86 0.09 6.96 -1.61
N HIS A 87 1.20 6.46 -2.18
CA HIS A 87 1.61 5.05 -2.01
C HIS A 87 1.87 4.69 -0.54
N LYS A 88 2.31 5.65 0.27
CA LYS A 88 2.51 5.45 1.71
C LYS A 88 1.20 5.11 2.40
N GLU A 89 0.15 5.84 2.12
CA GLU A 89 -1.14 5.65 2.78
C GLU A 89 -1.85 4.39 2.32
N LEU A 90 -1.77 4.09 1.01
CA LEU A 90 -2.21 2.79 0.49
C LEU A 90 -1.50 1.62 1.18
N TRP A 91 -0.20 1.73 1.42
CA TRP A 91 0.55 0.71 2.15
C TRP A 91 -0.04 0.47 3.55
N VAL A 92 -0.34 1.55 4.28
CA VAL A 92 -0.93 1.51 5.62
C VAL A 92 -2.33 0.89 5.60
N ILE A 93 -3.23 1.36 4.73
CA ILE A 93 -4.61 0.86 4.64
C ILE A 93 -4.64 -0.66 4.37
N TYR A 94 -3.86 -1.12 3.39
CA TYR A 94 -3.78 -2.55 3.10
C TYR A 94 -3.11 -3.34 4.24
N GLY A 95 -2.15 -2.73 4.94
CA GLY A 95 -1.50 -3.34 6.12
C GLY A 95 -2.48 -3.54 7.28
N GLU A 96 -3.29 -2.53 7.57
CA GLU A 96 -4.32 -2.58 8.62
C GLU A 96 -5.44 -3.56 8.27
N THR A 97 -5.95 -3.51 7.03
CA THR A 97 -6.96 -4.47 6.54
C THR A 97 -6.46 -5.91 6.68
N ARG A 98 -5.19 -6.15 6.31
CA ARG A 98 -4.55 -7.46 6.48
C ARG A 98 -4.48 -7.89 7.94
N HIS A 99 -4.22 -6.98 8.87
CA HIS A 99 -4.15 -7.27 10.29
C HIS A 99 -5.50 -7.81 10.81
N TYR A 100 -6.60 -7.10 10.54
CA TYR A 100 -7.93 -7.55 10.93
C TYR A 100 -8.33 -8.86 10.26
N LEU A 101 -7.99 -9.05 8.97
CA LEU A 101 -8.25 -10.32 8.28
C LEU A 101 -7.50 -11.50 8.92
N LYS A 102 -6.26 -11.29 9.39
CA LYS A 102 -5.50 -12.33 10.12
C LYS A 102 -6.14 -12.68 11.45
N GLU A 103 -6.64 -11.69 12.17
CA GLU A 103 -7.39 -11.91 13.40
C GLU A 103 -8.64 -12.76 13.12
N LEU A 104 -9.42 -12.40 12.10
CA LEU A 104 -10.58 -13.17 11.68
C LEU A 104 -10.22 -14.59 11.25
N TYR A 105 -9.14 -14.77 10.49
CA TYR A 105 -8.64 -16.08 10.08
C TYR A 105 -8.21 -16.95 11.27
N LEU A 106 -7.64 -16.35 12.31
CA LEU A 106 -7.33 -17.08 13.54
C LEU A 106 -8.62 -17.55 14.23
N LYS A 107 -9.67 -16.71 14.29
CA LYS A 107 -10.99 -17.11 14.81
C LYS A 107 -11.55 -18.30 14.03
N THR A 108 -11.42 -18.33 12.70
CA THR A 108 -11.89 -19.48 11.92
C THR A 108 -11.05 -20.74 12.19
N ARG A 109 -9.73 -20.61 12.36
CA ARG A 109 -8.86 -21.76 12.68
C ARG A 109 -9.12 -22.37 14.05
N LEU A 110 -9.60 -21.57 15.01
CA LEU A 110 -9.90 -21.99 16.38
C LEU A 110 -11.36 -22.41 16.59
N ALA A 111 -12.20 -22.33 15.55
CA ALA A 111 -13.61 -22.71 15.64
C ALA A 111 -13.77 -24.22 15.93
N SER A 112 -14.71 -24.57 16.81
CA SER A 112 -15.07 -25.97 17.08
C SER A 112 -15.82 -26.60 15.90
N GLU A 113 -15.88 -27.93 15.81
CA GLU A 113 -16.68 -28.60 14.76
C GLU A 113 -18.17 -28.24 14.83
N SER A 114 -18.72 -28.00 16.03
CA SER A 114 -20.09 -27.49 16.17
C SER A 114 -20.24 -26.09 15.58
N ASP A 115 -19.26 -25.20 15.78
CA ASP A 115 -19.30 -23.84 15.22
C ASP A 115 -19.16 -23.85 13.70
N LYS A 116 -18.28 -24.71 13.17
CA LYS A 116 -18.07 -24.86 11.73
C LYS A 116 -19.32 -25.32 10.98
N ASN A 117 -20.20 -26.07 11.65
CA ASN A 117 -21.46 -26.54 11.09
C ASN A 117 -22.66 -25.64 11.46
N ASN A 118 -22.46 -24.60 12.27
CA ASN A 118 -23.51 -23.67 12.69
C ASN A 118 -23.68 -22.53 11.66
N PRO A 119 -24.83 -22.45 10.95
CA PRO A 119 -25.08 -21.40 9.95
C PRO A 119 -25.03 -19.97 10.52
N GLU A 120 -25.46 -19.76 11.76
CA GLU A 120 -25.43 -18.43 12.39
C GLU A 120 -23.99 -17.96 12.66
N TYR A 121 -23.13 -18.87 13.10
CA TYR A 121 -21.71 -18.59 13.32
C TYR A 121 -21.00 -18.26 12.01
N ILE A 122 -21.25 -19.05 10.95
CA ILE A 122 -20.71 -18.78 9.60
C ILE A 122 -21.17 -17.40 9.11
N ASN A 123 -22.46 -17.07 9.27
CA ASN A 123 -23.00 -15.78 8.85
C ASN A 123 -22.38 -14.61 9.65
N LYS A 124 -22.11 -14.79 10.94
CA LYS A 124 -21.40 -13.81 11.76
C LYS A 124 -19.99 -13.54 11.23
N LEU A 125 -19.22 -14.60 10.97
CA LEU A 125 -17.87 -14.49 10.38
C LEU A 125 -17.91 -13.81 9.01
N HIS A 126 -18.91 -14.12 8.18
CA HIS A 126 -19.09 -13.50 6.87
C HIS A 126 -19.37 -11.99 6.99
N LYS A 127 -20.22 -11.57 7.93
CA LYS A 127 -20.47 -10.14 8.21
C LYS A 127 -19.22 -9.43 8.72
N GLU A 128 -18.45 -10.06 9.62
CA GLU A 128 -17.16 -9.52 10.08
C GLU A 128 -16.19 -9.35 8.90
N TYR A 129 -16.08 -10.35 8.02
CA TYR A 129 -15.27 -10.28 6.81
C TYR A 129 -15.69 -9.11 5.91
N GLN A 130 -16.98 -8.99 5.61
CA GLN A 130 -17.51 -7.91 4.77
C GLN A 130 -17.24 -6.52 5.39
N SER A 131 -17.38 -6.39 6.71
CA SER A 131 -17.10 -5.16 7.43
C SER A 131 -15.63 -4.75 7.33
N ILE A 132 -14.70 -5.69 7.47
CA ILE A 132 -13.26 -5.43 7.33
C ILE A 132 -12.93 -4.95 5.92
N VAL A 133 -13.46 -5.64 4.89
CA VAL A 133 -13.21 -5.27 3.49
C VAL A 133 -13.85 -3.94 3.13
N SER A 134 -15.08 -3.69 3.58
CA SER A 134 -15.79 -2.43 3.29
C SER A 134 -15.10 -1.24 3.95
N LYS A 135 -14.62 -1.38 5.20
CA LYS A 135 -13.83 -0.35 5.88
C LYS A 135 -12.54 -0.03 5.14
N GLY A 136 -11.83 -1.06 4.66
CA GLY A 136 -10.63 -0.86 3.83
C GLY A 136 -10.93 -0.13 2.51
N ASN A 137 -12.03 -0.50 1.84
CA ASN A 137 -12.47 0.15 0.60
C ASN A 137 -12.94 1.60 0.84
N PHE A 138 -13.58 1.87 1.98
CA PHE A 138 -14.00 3.22 2.34
C PHE A 138 -12.80 4.14 2.52
N LYS A 139 -11.80 3.73 3.32
CA LYS A 139 -10.55 4.47 3.47
C LYS A 139 -9.85 4.71 2.13
N TRP A 140 -9.87 3.72 1.23
CA TRP A 140 -9.33 3.88 -0.11
C TRP A 140 -10.09 4.92 -0.97
N LYS A 141 -11.41 5.01 -0.81
CA LYS A 141 -12.24 5.99 -1.53
C LYS A 141 -12.06 7.40 -0.98
N GLU A 142 -12.00 7.54 0.34
CA GLU A 142 -11.75 8.81 1.04
C GLU A 142 -10.46 9.45 0.53
N LEU A 143 -9.38 8.67 0.44
CA LEU A 143 -8.12 9.11 -0.18
C LEU A 143 -8.23 9.63 -1.62
N ARG A 144 -9.26 9.24 -2.36
CA ARG A 144 -9.45 9.65 -3.75
C ARG A 144 -10.45 10.79 -3.90
N MET A 145 -11.22 11.07 -2.86
CA MET A 145 -12.17 12.18 -2.83
C MET A 145 -11.48 13.42 -2.28
N ASP A 146 -10.63 13.28 -1.26
CA ASP A 146 -9.84 14.37 -0.69
C ASP A 146 -8.79 14.95 -1.68
N ASP A 147 -8.45 14.20 -2.75
CA ASP A 147 -7.57 14.66 -3.84
C ASP A 147 -8.30 15.59 -4.86
N ASN A 148 -9.62 15.79 -4.75
CA ASN A 148 -10.44 16.56 -5.71
C ASN A 148 -10.98 17.90 -5.18
N ASP A 149 -10.64 18.29 -3.95
CA ASP A 149 -11.01 19.58 -3.33
C ASP A 149 -9.79 20.51 -3.16
#